data_AF-A0A540MPC9-F1
#
_entry.id   AF-A0A540MPC9-F1
#
_cell.length_a   1.000
_cell.length_b   1.000
_cell.length_c   1.000
_cell.angle_alpha   90.00
_cell.angle_beta   90.00
_cell.angle_gamma   90.00
#
_symmetry.space_group_name_H-M   'P 1'
#
loop_
_entity.id
_entity.type
_entity.pdbx_description
1 polymer ?
#
loop_
_entity_poly.entity_id
_entity_poly.type
_entity_poly.pdbx_seq_one_letter_code
_entity_poly.pdbx_strand_id
1 'polypeptide(L)'
;MDSKVYMLWHDRLGHPGSSMMRKIITNSKGHPVLSRHITTSNDNPCKAYSQGKLVTRPSQLKVDEESPSFLQRIQWDICGPIQPPCGPFRYFMVLVDAST
;
A
#
# COMPACT_ATOMS: atom_id res chain seq x y z
N MET A 1 0.86 -18.94 -22.69
CA MET A 1 2.17 -19.09 -22.01
C MET A 1 2.05 -20.20 -20.99
N ASP A 2 3.03 -21.11 -20.88
CA ASP A 2 3.11 -22.00 -19.72
C ASP A 2 3.30 -21.13 -18.47
N SER A 3 2.53 -21.40 -17.42
CA SER A 3 2.61 -20.72 -16.12
C SER A 3 4.05 -20.67 -15.58
N LYS A 4 4.85 -21.72 -15.83
CA LYS A 4 6.26 -21.79 -15.41
C LYS A 4 7.15 -20.77 -16.14
N VAL A 5 6.96 -20.59 -17.44
CA VAL A 5 7.75 -19.63 -18.24
C VAL A 5 7.37 -18.19 -17.88
N TYR A 6 6.08 -17.95 -17.60
CA TYR A 6 5.62 -16.66 -17.09
C TYR A 6 6.28 -16.32 -15.74
N MET A 7 6.28 -17.24 -14.78
CA MET A 7 6.85 -17.02 -13.46
C MET A 7 8.37 -16.79 -13.53
N LEU A 8 9.09 -17.53 -14.38
CA LEU A 8 10.52 -17.35 -14.58
C LEU A 8 10.88 -15.92 -15.03
N TRP A 9 10.15 -15.38 -16.01
CA TRP A 9 10.38 -14.00 -16.46
C TRP A 9 9.87 -12.97 -15.47
N HIS A 10 8.78 -13.26 -14.75
CA HIS A 10 8.31 -12.42 -13.66
C HIS A 10 9.38 -12.25 -12.57
N ASP A 11 10.05 -13.33 -12.16
CA ASP A 11 11.12 -13.27 -11.15
C ASP A 11 12.37 -12.55 -11.70
N ARG A 12 12.80 -12.88 -12.92
CA ARG A 12 14.01 -12.28 -13.53
C ARG A 12 13.90 -10.79 -13.82
N LEU A 13 12.69 -10.30 -14.11
CA LEU A 13 12.46 -8.90 -14.48
C LEU A 13 12.12 -8.01 -13.27
N GLY A 14 12.21 -8.56 -12.04
CA GLY A 14 11.98 -7.79 -10.81
C GLY A 14 10.50 -7.67 -10.43
N HIS A 15 9.75 -8.76 -10.57
CA HIS A 15 8.33 -8.85 -10.23
C HIS A 15 7.43 -7.78 -10.87
N PRO A 16 7.57 -7.50 -12.18
CA PRO A 16 6.75 -6.50 -12.84
C PRO A 16 5.26 -6.87 -12.78
N GLY A 17 4.41 -5.86 -12.62
CA GLY A 17 2.97 -6.03 -12.67
C GLY A 17 2.48 -6.57 -14.03
N SER A 18 1.28 -7.14 -14.05
CA SER A 18 0.71 -7.80 -15.24
C SER A 18 0.65 -6.90 -16.48
N SER A 19 0.40 -5.61 -16.32
CA SER A 19 0.40 -4.62 -17.41
C SER A 19 1.80 -4.39 -17.99
N MET A 20 2.82 -4.30 -17.13
CA MET A 20 4.21 -4.13 -17.55
C MET A 20 4.72 -5.41 -18.23
N MET A 21 4.41 -6.58 -17.67
CA MET A 21 4.67 -7.87 -18.30
C MET A 21 4.09 -7.90 -19.71
N ARG A 22 2.80 -7.55 -19.89
CA ARG A 22 2.15 -7.50 -21.21
C ARG A 22 2.88 -6.56 -22.18
N LYS A 23 3.35 -5.38 -21.73
CA LYS A 23 4.09 -4.44 -22.58
C LYS A 23 5.45 -4.98 -23.03
N ILE A 24 6.24 -5.51 -22.10
CA ILE A 24 7.54 -6.14 -22.41
C ILE A 24 7.34 -7.23 -23.46
N ILE A 25 6.28 -7.98 -23.25
CA ILE A 25 5.88 -9.07 -24.09
C ILE A 25 5.56 -8.60 -25.52
N THR A 26 4.60 -7.69 -25.68
CA THR A 26 4.17 -7.20 -26.99
C THR A 26 5.30 -6.54 -27.78
N ASN A 27 6.30 -5.97 -27.09
CA ASN A 27 7.44 -5.30 -27.73
C ASN A 27 8.63 -6.23 -28.04
N SER A 28 8.65 -7.45 -27.53
CA SER A 28 9.74 -8.41 -27.77
C SER A 28 9.57 -9.16 -29.10
N LYS A 29 9.79 -8.45 -30.22
CA LYS A 29 9.78 -9.04 -31.57
C LYS A 29 11.00 -9.95 -31.77
N GLY A 30 10.79 -11.11 -32.41
CA GLY A 30 11.87 -12.03 -32.78
C GLY A 30 12.37 -12.96 -31.66
N HIS A 31 11.86 -12.84 -30.43
CA HIS A 31 12.14 -13.79 -29.38
C HIS A 31 10.97 -14.79 -29.25
N PRO A 32 11.21 -16.11 -29.14
CA PRO A 32 10.16 -17.13 -28.96
C PRO A 32 9.39 -17.03 -27.64
N VAL A 33 9.49 -15.92 -26.90
CA VAL A 33 8.70 -15.73 -25.69
C VAL A 33 7.21 -15.70 -26.08
N LEU A 34 6.75 -15.13 -27.20
CA LEU A 34 5.36 -14.58 -27.22
C LEU A 34 4.56 -14.64 -28.51
N SER A 35 3.87 -15.76 -28.74
CA SER A 35 2.83 -15.84 -29.79
C SER A 35 1.43 -16.22 -29.28
N ARG A 36 1.25 -16.56 -27.99
CA ARG A 36 -0.04 -17.10 -27.51
C ARG A 36 -0.58 -16.33 -26.32
N HIS A 37 -1.83 -15.87 -26.50
CA HIS A 37 -2.73 -15.25 -25.53
C HIS A 37 -2.37 -15.65 -24.09
N ILE A 38 -1.91 -14.69 -23.30
CA ILE A 38 -1.62 -14.91 -21.89
C ILE A 38 -2.95 -14.78 -21.17
N THR A 39 -3.56 -15.92 -20.84
CA THR A 39 -4.48 -15.97 -19.71
C THR A 39 -3.65 -15.67 -18.48
N THR A 40 -3.62 -14.42 -18.06
CA THR A 40 -3.15 -14.06 -16.71
C THR A 40 -4.12 -14.72 -15.75
N SER A 41 -3.87 -16.00 -15.40
CA SER A 41 -4.53 -16.64 -14.28
C SER A 41 -4.14 -15.81 -13.06
N ASN A 42 -5.10 -15.07 -12.55
CA ASN A 42 -4.97 -14.12 -11.46
C ASN A 42 -4.78 -14.84 -10.10
N ASP A 43 -4.29 -16.09 -10.13
CA ASP A 43 -4.65 -17.05 -9.11
C ASP A 43 -3.65 -17.11 -7.96
N ASN A 44 -2.52 -16.39 -8.03
CA ASN A 44 -1.66 -16.18 -6.86
C ASN A 44 -0.85 -14.88 -7.02
N PRO A 45 -1.11 -13.83 -6.21
CA PRO A 45 -0.28 -12.63 -6.23
C PRO A 45 1.12 -12.98 -5.69
N CYS A 46 2.15 -12.69 -6.47
CA CYS A 46 3.53 -12.82 -6.03
C CYS A 46 3.76 -12.02 -4.74
N LYS A 47 4.36 -12.65 -3.72
CA LYS A 47 4.62 -12.06 -2.39
C LYS A 47 5.54 -10.83 -2.47
N ALA A 48 6.60 -10.91 -3.27
CA ALA A 48 7.53 -9.79 -3.44
C ALA A 48 6.85 -8.59 -4.12
N TYR A 49 6.02 -8.85 -5.15
CA TYR A 49 5.19 -7.82 -5.77
C TYR A 49 4.20 -7.20 -4.78
N SER A 50 3.50 -8.00 -3.98
CA SER A 50 2.49 -7.47 -3.05
C SER A 50 3.09 -6.68 -1.89
N GLN A 51 4.27 -7.07 -1.39
CA GLN A 51 4.98 -6.35 -0.33
C GLN A 51 5.68 -5.08 -0.83
N GLY A 52 6.25 -5.11 -2.04
CA GLY A 52 6.97 -3.98 -2.62
C GLY A 52 6.08 -2.95 -3.32
N LYS A 53 4.81 -3.30 -3.58
CA LYS A 53 3.88 -2.37 -4.25
C LYS A 53 3.41 -1.32 -3.26
N LEU A 54 3.78 -0.07 -3.53
CA LEU A 54 3.19 1.09 -2.86
C LEU A 54 1.68 1.07 -3.08
N VAL A 55 0.91 0.85 -2.01
CA VAL A 55 -0.54 0.96 -2.03
C VAL A 55 -0.87 2.45 -1.99
N THR A 56 -1.09 3.06 -3.15
CA THR A 56 -1.58 4.45 -3.27
C THR A 56 -3.08 4.56 -3.02
N ARG A 57 -3.71 3.50 -2.50
CA ARG A 57 -5.14 3.52 -2.20
C ARG A 57 -5.33 4.55 -1.09
N PRO A 58 -6.17 5.58 -1.30
CA PRO A 58 -6.42 6.54 -0.24
C PRO A 58 -6.96 5.78 0.98
N SER A 59 -6.63 6.26 2.17
CA SER A 59 -7.34 5.83 3.36
C SER A 59 -8.83 6.02 3.14
N GLN A 60 -9.66 5.18 3.78
CA GLN A 60 -11.10 5.40 3.79
C GLN A 60 -11.37 6.87 4.15
N LEU A 61 -12.28 7.50 3.40
CA LEU A 61 -12.73 8.85 3.70
C LEU A 61 -13.22 8.86 5.15
N LYS A 62 -12.92 9.93 5.91
CA LYS A 62 -13.47 10.13 7.25
C LYS A 62 -14.98 9.81 7.20
N VAL A 63 -15.44 8.99 8.14
CA VAL A 63 -16.86 8.74 8.37
C VAL A 63 -17.54 10.10 8.57
N ASP A 64 -18.75 10.27 8.04
CA ASP A 64 -19.54 11.49 8.23
C ASP A 64 -19.56 11.88 9.71
N GLU A 65 -19.27 13.15 9.95
CA GLU A 65 -18.98 13.71 11.26
C GLU A 65 -20.28 13.82 12.07
N GLU A 66 -20.67 12.74 12.75
CA GLU A 66 -21.64 12.85 13.83
C GLU A 66 -20.95 13.51 15.01
N SER A 67 -21.42 14.70 15.41
CA SER A 67 -21.00 15.34 16.66
C SER A 67 -21.48 14.49 17.84
N PRO A 68 -20.58 13.75 18.52
CA PRO A 68 -20.99 12.93 19.66
C PRO A 68 -21.45 13.84 20.80
N SER A 69 -22.25 13.34 21.73
CA SER A 69 -22.60 14.09 22.94
C SER A 69 -21.33 14.38 23.77
N PHE A 70 -21.37 15.45 24.58
CA PHE A 70 -20.26 15.85 25.44
C PHE A 70 -19.65 14.67 26.22
N LEU A 71 -18.32 14.54 26.18
CA LEU A 71 -17.53 13.47 26.79
C LEU A 71 -17.83 12.03 26.32
N GLN A 72 -18.62 11.83 25.26
CA GLN A 72 -18.86 10.50 24.71
C GLN A 72 -17.63 9.96 23.98
N ARG A 73 -16.76 10.82 23.45
CA ARG A 73 -15.57 10.43 22.71
C ARG A 73 -14.42 11.41 22.94
N ILE A 74 -13.45 11.01 23.77
CA ILE A 74 -12.22 11.78 24.00
C ILE A 74 -11.10 11.15 23.16
N GLN A 75 -10.53 11.94 22.25
CA GLN A 75 -9.32 11.59 21.54
C GLN A 75 -8.11 12.00 22.36
N TRP A 76 -7.10 11.14 22.42
CA TRP A 76 -5.89 11.42 23.15
C TRP A 76 -4.64 11.09 22.34
N ASP A 77 -3.58 11.85 22.56
CA ASP A 77 -2.26 11.59 21.99
C ASP A 77 -1.17 12.06 22.96
N ILE A 78 0.08 11.61 22.73
CA ILE A 78 1.25 12.02 23.49
C ILE A 78 2.23 12.76 22.58
N CYS A 79 2.46 14.04 22.86
CA CYS A 79 3.42 14.87 22.16
C CYS A 79 4.76 14.88 22.91
N GLY A 80 5.84 14.42 22.28
CA GLY A 80 7.19 14.55 22.82
C GLY A 80 8.20 13.56 22.26
N PRO A 81 9.50 13.70 22.63
CA PRO A 81 10.02 14.67 23.61
C PRO A 81 10.17 16.09 23.03
N ILE A 82 9.66 17.11 23.73
CA ILE A 82 9.79 18.52 23.34
C ILE A 82 11.15 19.10 23.77
N GLN A 83 11.71 19.98 22.93
CA GLN A 83 12.94 20.72 23.21
C GLN A 83 12.80 22.21 22.83
N PRO A 84 13.12 23.16 23.74
CA PRO A 84 13.57 22.96 25.12
C PRO A 84 12.49 22.34 26.03
N PRO A 85 12.86 21.69 27.15
CA PRO A 85 11.89 21.14 28.08
C PRO A 85 11.11 22.24 28.83
N CYS A 86 9.90 21.93 29.28
CA CYS A 86 9.11 22.82 30.15
C CYS A 86 9.26 22.34 31.61
N GLY A 87 10.27 22.85 32.31
CA GLY A 87 10.63 22.36 33.63
C GLY A 87 11.15 20.90 33.57
N PRO A 88 10.66 19.97 34.41
CA PRO A 88 11.07 18.56 34.36
C PRO A 88 10.37 17.77 33.24
N PHE A 89 9.41 18.37 32.53
CA PHE A 89 8.54 17.67 31.59
C PHE A 89 9.03 17.80 30.14
N ARG A 90 8.95 16.70 29.40
CA ARG A 90 9.28 16.59 27.96
C ARG A 90 8.15 16.02 27.13
N TYR A 91 7.16 15.39 27.75
CA TYR A 91 6.03 14.77 27.09
C TYR A 91 4.74 15.37 27.62
N PHE A 92 3.78 15.57 26.72
CA PHE A 92 2.49 16.16 27.04
C PHE A 92 1.39 15.25 26.52
N MET A 93 0.45 14.90 27.38
CA MET A 93 -0.78 14.23 26.97
C MET A 93 -1.75 15.29 26.48
N VAL A 94 -2.21 15.15 25.24
CA VAL A 94 -3.24 15.99 24.64
C VAL A 94 -4.55 15.21 24.72
N LEU A 95 -5.60 15.85 25.22
CA LEU A 95 -6.95 15.31 25.31
C LEU A 95 -7.89 16.28 24.61
N VAL A 96 -8.68 15.78 23.65
CA VAL A 96 -9.66 16.56 22.89
C VAL A 96 -10.99 15.83 22.94
N ASP A 97 -12.05 16.50 23.38
CA ASP A 97 -13.39 15.96 23.28
C ASP A 97 -13.89 16.13 21.84
N ALA A 98 -14.37 15.06 21.23
CA ALA A 98 -14.80 15.08 19.84
C ALA A 98 -16.15 15.80 19.64
N SER A 99 -16.81 16.23 20.72
CA SER A 99 -17.98 17.10 20.64
C SER A 99 -17.64 18.59 20.45
N THR A 100 -16.36 18.97 20.45
CA THR A 100 -15.88 20.36 20.35
C THR A 100 -14.92 20.57 19.19
#